data_AF-A0A7X3YTD4-F1
#
_entry.id   AF-A0A7X3YTD4-F1
#
_cell.length_a   1.000
_cell.length_b   1.000
_cell.length_c   1.000
_cell.angle_alpha   90.00
_cell.angle_beta   90.00
_cell.angle_gamma   90.00
#
_symmetry.space_group_name_H-M   'P 1'
#
loop_
_entity.id
_entity.type
_entity.pdbx_description
1 polymer ?
#
loop_
_entity_poly.entity_id
_entity_poly.type
_entity_poly.pdbx_seq_one_letter_code
_entity_poly.pdbx_strand_id
1 'polypeptide(L)'
;RFDAGLASLHVAIGPSAGPCCYEVDTPVMDQLPPDVLGDPAILRQTGPETGRLDLKKFIQWQALSLGLAEDHIHSVDLCTICRPDLFFSYRREGAVHGNMVSGIMLRNL
;
A
#
# COMPACT_ATOMS: atom_id res chain seq x y z
N ARG A 1 -12.04 -11.70 -20.53
CA ARG A 1 -11.26 -11.81 -19.27
C ARG A 1 -9.90 -12.41 -19.65
N PHE A 2 -8.78 -11.90 -19.15
CA PHE A 2 -7.42 -12.13 -19.68
C PHE A 2 -6.86 -13.57 -19.56
N ASP A 3 -7.66 -14.55 -19.14
CA ASP A 3 -7.28 -15.97 -18.91
C ASP A 3 -5.94 -16.17 -18.14
N ALA A 4 -5.56 -15.20 -17.32
CA ALA A 4 -4.32 -15.23 -16.56
C ALA A 4 -4.51 -16.01 -15.26
N GLY A 5 -3.72 -17.08 -15.08
CA GLY A 5 -3.61 -17.81 -13.82
C GLY A 5 -2.68 -17.13 -12.83
N LEU A 6 -2.82 -17.44 -11.52
CA LEU A 6 -2.01 -16.84 -10.44
C LEU A 6 -0.50 -16.94 -10.70
N ALA A 7 -0.03 -18.07 -11.22
CA ALA A 7 1.37 -18.32 -11.55
C ALA A 7 1.93 -17.43 -12.68
N SER A 8 1.09 -16.67 -13.39
CA SER A 8 1.50 -15.72 -14.43
C SER A 8 1.25 -14.26 -14.04
N LEU A 9 0.65 -14.03 -12.86
CA LEU A 9 0.35 -12.69 -12.38
C LEU A 9 1.53 -12.13 -11.61
N HIS A 10 1.84 -10.87 -11.89
CA HIS A 10 2.78 -10.06 -11.12
C HIS A 10 2.06 -8.83 -10.57
N VAL A 11 2.48 -8.39 -9.38
CA VAL A 11 1.96 -7.20 -8.71
C VAL A 11 3.11 -6.24 -8.47
N ALA A 12 2.92 -4.98 -8.87
CA ALA A 12 3.85 -3.88 -8.57
C ALA A 12 3.13 -2.84 -7.70
N ILE A 13 3.64 -2.62 -6.50
CA ILE A 13 3.13 -1.66 -5.52
C ILE A 13 3.99 -0.39 -5.60
N GLY A 14 3.39 0.69 -6.09
CA GLY A 14 4.07 1.97 -6.29
C GLY A 14 4.29 2.79 -5.01
N PRO A 15 4.90 3.98 -5.13
CA PRO A 15 5.02 4.93 -4.02
C PRO A 15 3.65 5.29 -3.44
N SER A 16 3.53 5.25 -2.11
CA SER A 16 2.31 5.56 -1.37
C SER A 16 2.65 6.10 0.01
N ALA A 17 1.65 6.47 0.82
CA ALA A 17 1.89 6.85 2.22
C ALA A 17 2.44 5.63 3.00
N GLY A 18 3.65 5.76 3.54
CA GLY A 18 4.31 4.69 4.30
C GLY A 18 3.97 4.71 5.79
N PRO A 19 4.31 3.63 6.53
CA PRO A 19 4.03 3.51 7.96
C PRO A 19 4.77 4.54 8.82
N CYS A 20 5.83 5.15 8.28
CA CYS A 20 6.50 6.30 8.88
C CYS A 20 5.56 7.51 9.08
N CYS A 21 4.54 7.67 8.24
CA CYS A 21 3.70 8.87 8.22
C CYS A 21 2.19 8.60 8.21
N TYR A 22 1.75 7.40 7.82
CA TYR A 22 0.33 7.10 7.65
C TYR A 22 -0.31 6.64 8.97
N GLU A 23 -0.88 7.60 9.70
CA GLU A 23 -1.66 7.35 10.90
C GLU A 23 -3.14 7.19 10.57
N VAL A 24 -3.76 6.19 11.18
CA VAL A 24 -5.16 5.83 11.04
C VAL A 24 -5.82 5.72 12.41
N ASP A 25 -7.12 5.95 12.45
CA ASP A 25 -7.96 5.87 13.62
C ASP A 25 -8.85 4.61 13.62
N THR A 26 -9.62 4.43 14.68
CA THR A 26 -10.50 3.28 14.90
C THR A 26 -11.40 2.95 13.70
N PRO A 27 -12.10 3.90 13.05
CA PRO A 27 -12.93 3.58 11.87
C PRO A 27 -12.20 2.87 10.73
N VAL A 28 -10.91 3.17 10.53
CA VAL A 28 -10.09 2.47 9.52
C VAL A 28 -9.62 1.12 10.06
N MET A 29 -9.16 1.08 11.32
CA MET A 29 -8.68 -0.15 11.94
C MET A 29 -9.78 -1.22 12.04
N ASP A 30 -11.02 -0.83 12.34
CA ASP A 30 -12.17 -1.74 12.44
C ASP A 30 -12.52 -2.47 11.12
N GLN A 31 -12.03 -1.97 9.99
CA GLN A 31 -12.21 -2.59 8.67
C GLN A 31 -11.09 -3.57 8.31
N LEU A 32 -10.03 -3.65 9.12
CA LEU A 32 -8.91 -4.54 8.87
C LEU A 32 -9.23 -5.96 9.37
N PRO A 33 -8.77 -7.01 8.65
CA PRO A 33 -8.96 -8.37 9.12
C PRO A 33 -8.16 -8.63 10.41
N PRO A 34 -8.59 -9.57 11.27
CA PRO A 34 -7.93 -9.87 12.54
C PRO A 34 -6.43 -10.16 12.42
N ASP A 35 -6.02 -10.89 11.38
CA ASP A 35 -4.61 -11.21 11.12
C ASP A 35 -3.76 -9.95 10.89
N VAL A 36 -4.35 -8.93 10.26
CA VAL A 36 -3.68 -7.63 10.00
C VAL A 36 -3.68 -6.76 11.25
N LEU A 37 -4.77 -6.76 12.03
CA LEU A 37 -4.83 -6.08 13.32
C LEU A 37 -3.78 -6.63 14.30
N GLY A 38 -3.51 -7.93 14.25
CA GLY A 38 -2.55 -8.63 15.09
C GLY A 38 -1.10 -8.59 14.59
N ASP A 39 -0.85 -8.12 13.37
CA ASP A 39 0.49 -8.09 12.78
C ASP A 39 1.16 -6.71 12.94
N PRO A 40 2.12 -6.55 13.87
CA PRO A 40 2.81 -5.27 14.08
C PRO A 40 3.69 -4.86 12.89
N ALA A 41 3.96 -5.77 11.96
CA ALA A 41 4.66 -5.45 10.72
C ALA A 41 3.76 -4.71 9.73
N ILE A 42 2.43 -4.87 9.82
CA ILE A 42 1.44 -4.21 8.96
C ILE A 42 0.76 -3.06 9.70
N LEU A 43 0.31 -3.27 10.95
CA LEU A 43 -0.32 -2.23 11.77
C LEU A 43 0.39 -2.13 13.12
N ARG A 44 1.07 -1.01 13.35
CA ARG A 44 1.67 -0.71 14.65
C ARG A 44 0.79 0.25 15.42
N GLN A 45 0.21 -0.18 16.55
CA GLN A 45 -0.50 0.73 17.44
C GLN A 45 0.42 1.87 17.92
N THR A 46 -0.15 3.08 17.95
CA THR A 46 0.52 4.30 18.44
C THR A 46 -0.25 4.99 19.56
N GLY A 47 -1.48 4.55 19.84
CA GLY A 47 -2.30 5.00 20.96
C GLY A 47 -3.54 4.09 21.13
N PRO A 48 -4.43 4.41 22.08
CA PRO A 48 -5.63 3.60 22.34
C PRO A 48 -6.55 3.45 21.13
N GLU A 49 -6.64 4.51 20.30
CA GLU A 49 -7.54 4.61 19.16
C GLU A 49 -6.79 4.97 17.86
N THR A 50 -5.45 4.85 17.87
CA THR A 50 -4.61 5.22 16.71
C THR A 50 -3.53 4.20 16.42
N GLY A 51 -3.22 4.04 15.14
CA GLY A 51 -2.17 3.16 14.65
C GLY A 51 -1.48 3.68 13.40
N ARG A 52 -0.29 3.15 13.12
CA ARG A 52 0.46 3.39 11.89
C ARG A 52 0.30 2.18 10.98
N LEU A 53 -0.39 2.38 9.87
CA LEU A 53 -0.69 1.33 8.91
C LEU A 53 0.32 1.37 7.75
N ASP A 54 0.98 0.24 7.51
CA ASP A 54 1.73 -0.01 6.29
C ASP A 54 0.79 -0.54 5.20
N LEU A 55 0.26 0.39 4.40
CA LEU A 55 -0.63 0.04 3.27
C LEU A 55 0.03 -0.89 2.26
N LYS A 56 1.36 -0.79 2.06
CA LYS A 56 2.05 -1.60 1.06
C LYS A 56 2.14 -3.04 1.52
N LYS A 57 2.51 -3.26 2.79
CA LYS A 57 2.49 -4.60 3.37
C LYS A 57 1.08 -5.16 3.50
N PHE A 58 0.07 -4.33 3.74
CA PHE A 58 -1.31 -4.80 3.71
C PHE A 58 -1.70 -5.32 2.31
N ILE A 59 -1.36 -4.60 1.23
CA ILE A 59 -1.58 -5.06 -0.15
C ILE A 59 -0.76 -6.34 -0.44
N GLN A 60 0.48 -6.43 0.03
CA GLN A 60 1.29 -7.63 -0.10
C GLN A 60 0.66 -8.82 0.62
N TRP A 61 0.18 -8.65 1.85
CA TRP A 61 -0.53 -9.67 2.61
C TRP A 61 -1.79 -10.13 1.87
N GLN A 62 -2.56 -9.21 1.28
CA GLN A 62 -3.72 -9.56 0.46
C GLN A 62 -3.34 -10.41 -0.75
N ALA A 63 -2.28 -10.02 -1.48
CA ALA A 63 -1.81 -10.78 -2.64
C ALA A 63 -1.32 -12.19 -2.25
N LEU A 64 -0.53 -12.31 -1.19
CA LEU A 64 -0.06 -13.60 -0.65
C LEU A 64 -1.23 -14.47 -0.19
N SER A 65 -2.23 -13.89 0.47
CA SER A 65 -3.42 -14.59 0.95
C SER A 65 -4.30 -15.14 -0.19
N LEU A 66 -4.19 -14.56 -1.38
CA LEU A 66 -4.83 -15.04 -2.60
C LEU A 66 -4.01 -16.11 -3.35
N GLY A 67 -2.81 -16.44 -2.86
CA GLY A 67 -1.93 -17.45 -3.44
C GLY A 67 -0.96 -16.94 -4.50
N LEU A 68 -0.70 -15.63 -4.58
CA LEU A 68 0.43 -15.13 -5.38
C LEU A 68 1.75 -15.54 -4.72
N ALA A 69 2.74 -15.88 -5.54
CA ALA A 69 4.09 -16.14 -5.06
C ALA A 69 4.76 -14.83 -4.60
N GLU A 70 5.58 -14.90 -3.56
CA GLU A 70 6.22 -13.71 -2.98
C GLU A 70 7.15 -13.01 -3.98
N ASP A 71 7.87 -13.78 -4.80
CA ASP A 71 8.74 -13.28 -5.87
C ASP A 71 8.00 -12.63 -7.04
N HIS A 72 6.66 -12.74 -7.08
CA HIS A 72 5.80 -12.04 -8.04
C HIS A 72 5.27 -10.70 -7.50
N ILE A 73 5.57 -10.36 -6.25
CA ILE A 73 5.12 -9.13 -5.61
C ILE A 73 6.32 -8.20 -5.42
N HIS A 74 6.27 -7.05 -6.09
CA HIS A 74 7.33 -6.05 -6.04
C HIS A 74 6.78 -4.77 -5.42
N SER A 75 7.57 -4.13 -4.56
CA SER A 75 7.16 -2.90 -3.87
C SER A 75 8.26 -1.85 -3.96
N VAL A 76 7.87 -0.62 -4.28
CA VAL A 76 8.77 0.53 -4.24
C VAL A 76 8.76 1.12 -2.84
N ASP A 77 9.89 1.08 -2.15
CA ASP A 77 10.02 1.59 -0.79
C ASP A 77 10.21 3.12 -0.72
N LEU A 78 9.22 3.86 -1.22
CA LEU A 78 9.16 5.33 -1.14
C LEU A 78 7.85 5.81 -0.52
N CYS A 79 7.95 6.71 0.47
CA CYS A 79 6.80 7.36 1.10
C CYS A 79 6.47 8.69 0.42
N THR A 80 5.25 8.84 -0.10
CA THR A 80 4.82 10.08 -0.78
C THR A 80 4.75 11.28 0.18
N ILE A 81 4.52 11.03 1.46
CA ILE A 81 4.52 12.08 2.50
C ILE A 81 5.95 12.55 2.76
N CYS A 82 6.91 11.63 2.93
CA CYS A 82 8.31 11.94 3.25
C CYS A 82 9.12 12.56 2.10
N ARG A 83 8.71 12.36 0.85
CA ARG A 83 9.46 12.79 -0.34
C ARG A 83 8.73 13.88 -1.12
N PRO A 84 8.61 15.11 -0.55
CA PRO A 84 7.99 16.24 -1.24
C PRO A 84 8.78 16.68 -2.48
N ASP A 85 10.05 16.30 -2.57
CA ASP A 85 10.91 16.50 -3.73
C ASP A 85 10.54 15.62 -4.93
N LEU A 86 9.77 14.54 -4.71
CA LEU A 86 9.37 13.59 -5.75
C LEU A 86 7.86 13.47 -5.95
N PHE A 87 7.05 13.68 -4.89
CA PHE A 87 5.62 13.33 -4.92
C PHE A 87 4.73 14.40 -4.28
N PHE A 88 3.54 14.58 -4.87
CA PHE A 88 2.42 15.25 -4.21
C PHE A 88 1.88 14.37 -3.08
N SER A 89 1.33 14.99 -2.03
CA SER A 89 0.72 14.25 -0.93
C SER A 89 -0.39 15.02 -0.24
N TYR A 90 -1.62 14.57 -0.43
CA TYR A 90 -2.80 15.14 0.24
C TYR A 90 -2.66 15.15 1.77
N ARG A 91 -2.12 14.08 2.37
CA ARG A 91 -1.97 14.00 3.83
C ARG A 91 -0.99 15.04 4.38
N ARG A 92 0.03 15.40 3.59
CA ARG A 92 0.99 16.46 3.95
C ARG A 92 0.39 17.86 3.74
N GLU A 93 -0.30 18.05 2.62
CA GLU A 93 -0.70 19.37 2.12
C GLU A 93 -2.09 19.81 2.61
N GLY A 94 -2.95 18.88 3.03
CA GLY A 94 -4.34 19.15 3.42
C GLY A 94 -5.24 19.57 2.26
N ALA A 95 -4.72 19.59 1.05
CA ALA A 95 -5.41 19.97 -0.17
C ALA A 95 -4.80 19.22 -1.37
N VAL A 96 -5.53 19.17 -2.48
CA VAL A 96 -5.06 18.55 -3.72
C VAL A 96 -4.32 19.61 -4.54
N HIS A 97 -2.99 19.49 -4.66
CA HIS A 97 -2.16 20.39 -5.48
C HIS A 97 -1.65 19.75 -6.77
N GLY A 98 -1.82 18.43 -6.89
CA GLY A 98 -1.44 17.62 -8.04
C GLY A 98 -1.74 16.15 -7.79
N ASN A 99 -1.70 15.36 -8.85
CA ASN A 99 -1.85 13.91 -8.78
C ASN A 99 -0.70 13.24 -9.53
N MET A 100 -0.20 12.14 -8.95
CA MET A 100 0.66 11.22 -9.69
C MET A 100 -0.20 10.27 -10.51
N VAL A 101 0.36 9.73 -11.58
CA VAL A 101 -0.30 8.74 -12.43
C VAL A 101 0.56 7.48 -12.47
N SER A 102 -0.07 6.33 -12.23
CA SER A 102 0.50 5.01 -12.51
C SER A 102 -0.13 4.47 -13.78
N GLY A 103 0.70 4.03 -14.73
CA GLY A 103 0.23 3.50 -16.00
C GLY A 103 0.95 2.20 -16.36
N ILE A 104 0.23 1.29 -17.02
CA ILE A 104 0.76 0.06 -17.59
C ILE A 104 0.19 -0.11 -18.99
N MET A 105 1.01 -0.52 -19.95
CA MET A 105 0.57 -0.82 -21.30
C MET A 105 1.36 -1.99 -21.86
N LEU A 106 0.73 -2.77 -22.73
CA LEU A 106 1.44 -3.65 -23.65
C LEU A 106 1.98 -2.79 -24.78
N ARG A 107 3.28 -2.87 -25.02
CA ARG A 107 3.88 -2.26 -26.22
C ARG A 107 3.67 -3.23 -27.37
N ASN A 108 2.80 -2.89 -28.31
CA ASN A 108 2.77 -3.59 -29.59
C ASN A 108 4.10 -3.30 -30.30
N LEU A 109 4.86 -4.35 -30.62
CA LEU A 109 6.01 -4.28 -31.53
C LEU A 109 5.54 -4.34 -32.97
#